data_AF-A0A1D9FUH9-F1
#
_entry.id   AF-A0A1D9FUH9-F1
#
_cell.length_a   1.000
_cell.length_b   1.000
_cell.length_c   1.000
_cell.angle_alpha   90.00
_cell.angle_beta   90.00
_cell.angle_gamma   90.00
#
_symmetry.space_group_name_H-M   'P 1'
#
loop_
_entity.id
_entity.type
_entity.pdbx_description
1 polymer ?
#
loop_
_entity_poly.entity_id
_entity_poly.type
_entity_poly.pdbx_seq_one_letter_code
_entity_poly.pdbx_strand_id
1 'polypeptide(L)' 'MSTDFIPNQDNNTKKQRIKYIKGSPEAVTNTIYGLYALGYADVSDWSPLQPTGIPGEVISFATKYSTWR' A
#
# COMPACT_ATOMS: atom_id res chain seq x y z
N MET A 1 -6.02 -26.20 37.18
CA MET A 1 -6.39 -26.50 35.78
C MET A 1 -6.01 -25.29 34.96
N SER A 2 -4.93 -25.38 34.16
CA SER A 2 -4.47 -24.31 33.28
C SER A 2 -5.30 -24.30 31.99
N THR A 3 -5.72 -23.12 31.57
CA THR A 3 -5.91 -22.81 30.15
C THR A 3 -5.26 -21.46 29.90
N ASP A 4 -3.96 -21.53 29.61
CA ASP A 4 -3.23 -20.57 28.79
C ASP A 4 -3.91 -20.40 27.41
N PHE A 5 -3.45 -19.40 26.64
CA PHE A 5 -3.78 -19.07 25.25
C PHE A 5 -5.07 -18.25 25.08
N ILE A 6 -5.07 -16.99 24.63
CA ILE A 6 -4.17 -16.33 23.66
C ILE A 6 -4.04 -14.84 24.08
N PRO A 7 -2.82 -14.27 24.23
CA PRO A 7 -2.70 -12.82 24.20
C PRO A 7 -3.15 -12.39 22.81
N ASN A 8 -4.20 -11.56 22.74
CA ASN A 8 -4.52 -10.82 21.53
C ASN A 8 -3.33 -9.86 21.29
N GLN A 9 -2.26 -10.40 20.73
CA GLN A 9 -1.24 -9.65 20.03
C GLN A 9 -2.01 -8.96 18.92
N ASP A 10 -2.46 -7.76 19.20
CA ASP A 10 -2.70 -6.75 18.19
C ASP A 10 -1.35 -6.52 17.52
N ASN A 11 -0.97 -7.44 16.63
CA ASN A 11 0.03 -7.21 15.60
C ASN A 11 -0.59 -6.24 14.59
N ASN A 12 -0.95 -5.05 15.08
CA ASN A 12 -1.11 -3.87 14.29
C ASN A 12 0.27 -3.52 13.76
N THR A 13 0.72 -4.29 12.76
CA THR A 13 1.59 -3.76 11.73
C THR A 13 0.85 -2.53 11.22
N LYS A 14 1.13 -1.37 11.81
CA LYS A 14 0.58 -0.09 11.41
C LYS A 14 0.94 0.07 9.94
N LYS A 15 0.03 -0.31 9.06
CA LYS A 15 0.10 -0.09 7.61
C LYS A 15 0.07 1.42 7.42
N GLN A 16 1.23 2.05 7.53
CA GLN A 16 1.34 3.48 7.32
C GLN A 16 1.34 3.72 5.82
N ARG A 17 0.32 4.43 5.35
CA ARG A 17 0.31 4.98 4.00
C ARG A 17 1.42 6.02 3.95
N ILE A 18 2.47 5.74 3.21
CA ILE A 18 3.65 6.61 3.14
C ILE A 18 3.55 7.60 1.98
N LYS A 19 2.92 7.20 0.87
CA LYS A 19 2.79 7.99 -0.35
C LYS A 19 1.51 7.62 -1.10
N TYR A 20 1.04 8.54 -1.95
CA TYR A 20 -0.04 8.30 -2.90
C TYR A 20 0.32 8.88 -4.27
N ILE A 21 -0.19 8.26 -5.33
CA ILE A 21 -0.08 8.74 -6.71
C ILE A 21 -1.50 8.90 -7.25
N LYS A 22 -1.78 9.99 -7.95
CA LYS A 22 -3.07 10.25 -8.61
C LYS A 22 -2.86 10.65 -10.07
N GLY A 23 -3.81 10.29 -10.94
CA GLY A 23 -3.78 10.65 -12.35
C GLY A 23 -4.65 9.71 -13.19
N SER A 24 -4.46 9.72 -14.51
CA SER A 24 -5.11 8.74 -15.40
C SER A 24 -4.75 7.30 -14.99
N PRO A 25 -5.67 6.32 -15.15
CA PRO A 25 -5.38 4.90 -14.86
C PRO A 25 -4.07 4.41 -15.48
N GLU A 26 -3.80 4.82 -16.72
CA GLU A 26 -2.57 4.45 -17.45
C GLU A 26 -1.34 5.11 -16.83
N ALA A 27 -1.44 6.39 -16.46
CA ALA A 27 -0.34 7.13 -15.86
C ALA A 27 0.04 6.59 -14.48
N VAL A 28 -0.96 6.27 -13.65
CA VAL A 28 -0.71 5.67 -12.32
C VAL A 28 -0.07 4.29 -12.46
N THR A 29 -0.61 3.45 -13.35
CA THR A 29 -0.06 2.12 -13.63
C THR A 29 1.39 2.20 -14.13
N ASN A 30 1.67 3.05 -15.11
CA ASN A 30 3.01 3.22 -15.66
C ASN A 30 4.00 3.77 -14.61
N THR A 31 3.53 4.65 -13.73
CA THR A 31 4.35 5.16 -12.62
C THR A 31 4.70 4.05 -11.63
N ILE A 32 3.74 3.19 -11.26
CA ILE A 32 3.99 2.05 -10.37
C ILE A 32 5.03 1.10 -10.96
N TYR A 33 4.87 0.71 -12.23
CA TYR A 33 5.85 -0.15 -12.91
C TYR A 33 7.21 0.53 -13.09
N GLY A 34 7.24 1.84 -13.34
CA GLY A 34 8.48 2.61 -13.39
C GLY A 34 9.21 2.63 -12.05
N LEU A 35 8.49 2.84 -10.94
CA LEU A 35 9.06 2.78 -9.59
C LEU A 35 9.56 1.38 -9.23
N TYR A 36 8.85 0.34 -9.68
CA TYR A 36 9.29 -1.04 -9.55
C TYR A 36 10.59 -1.32 -10.31
N ALA A 37 10.66 -0.92 -11.58
CA ALA A 37 11.85 -1.10 -12.42
C ALA A 37 13.09 -0.36 -11.86
N LEU A 38 12.87 0.77 -11.18
CA LEU A 38 13.92 1.54 -10.50
C LEU A 38 14.26 1.02 -9.09
N GLY A 39 13.54 0.02 -8.58
CA GLY A 39 13.76 -0.55 -7.24
C GLY A 39 13.28 0.33 -6.08
N TYR A 40 12.42 1.32 -6.33
CA TYR A 40 11.91 2.23 -5.29
C TYR A 40 10.77 1.64 -4.46
N ALA A 41 9.93 0.79 -5.05
CA ALA A 41 8.79 0.13 -4.40
C ALA A 41 8.37 -1.12 -5.17
N ASP A 42 7.87 -2.14 -4.48
CA ASP A 42 7.27 -3.30 -5.15
C ASP A 42 5.86 -2.97 -5.66
N VAL A 43 5.40 -3.64 -6.71
CA VAL A 43 4.01 -3.47 -7.19
C VAL A 43 3.01 -3.86 -6.09
N SER A 44 3.36 -4.84 -5.25
CA SER A 44 2.54 -5.32 -4.14
C SER A 44 2.43 -4.34 -2.97
N ASP A 45 3.32 -3.35 -2.88
CA ASP A 45 3.23 -2.27 -1.89
C ASP A 45 2.08 -1.30 -2.21
N TRP A 46 1.59 -1.30 -3.46
CA TRP A 46 0.54 -0.42 -3.93
C TRP A 46 -0.85 -1.00 -3.74
N SER A 47 -1.78 -0.14 -3.33
CA SER A 47 -3.20 -0.47 -3.27
C SER A 47 -3.81 -0.52 -4.68
N PRO A 48 -4.90 -1.29 -4.88
CA PRO A 48 -5.67 -1.25 -6.12
C PRO A 48 -6.05 0.19 -6.49
N LEU A 49 -6.13 0.47 -7.80
CA LEU A 49 -6.55 1.77 -8.31
C LEU A 49 -7.97 2.07 -7.82
N GLN A 50 -8.14 3.16 -7.09
CA GLN A 50 -9.45 3.61 -6.61
C GLN A 50 -9.89 4.82 -7.44
N PRO A 51 -11.15 4.86 -7.92
CA PRO A 51 -11.66 6.04 -8.60
C PRO A 51 -11.67 7.22 -7.62
N THR A 52 -11.33 8.40 -8.10
CA THR A 52 -11.55 9.64 -7.35
C THR A 52 -12.92 10.23 -7.73
N GLY A 53 -13.33 11.30 -7.05
CA GLY A 53 -14.53 12.05 -7.44
C GLY A 53 -14.38 12.79 -8.77
N ILE A 54 -13.22 12.69 -9.44
CA ILE A 54 -12.92 13.34 -10.71
C ILE A 54 -12.95 12.28 -11.83
N PRO A 55 -13.75 12.49 -12.89
CA PRO A 55 -13.85 11.52 -13.98
C PRO A 55 -12.50 11.38 -14.71
N GLY A 56 -12.04 10.14 -14.84
CA GLY A 56 -10.75 9.82 -15.46
C GLY A 56 -9.54 9.94 -14.54
N GLU A 57 -9.72 10.25 -13.26
CA GLU A 57 -8.65 10.25 -12.26
C GLU A 57 -8.82 9.06 -11.29
N VAL A 58 -7.72 8.36 -11.06
CA VAL A 58 -7.61 7.30 -10.05
C VAL A 58 -6.49 7.63 -9.09
N ILE A 59 -6.55 7.03 -7.90
CA ILE A 59 -5.53 7.12 -6.87
C ILE A 59 -5.05 5.73 -6.46
N SER A 60 -3.75 5.60 -6.21
CA SER A 60 -3.14 4.42 -5.57
C SER A 60 -2.30 4.86 -4.38
N PHE A 61 -2.30 4.04 -3.32
CA PHE A 61 -1.57 4.29 -2.08
C PHE A 61 -0.45 3.27 -1.91
N ALA A 62 0.77 3.75 -1.68
CA ALA A 62 1.87 2.92 -1.25
C ALA A 62 1.79 2.71 0.26
N THR A 63 1.74 1.44 0.65
CA THR A 63 1.79 1.01 2.04
C THR A 63 3.15 0.40 2.27
N LYS A 64 3.97 1.01 3.13
CA LYS A 64 5.21 0.37 3.56
C LYS A 64 4.95 -0.37 4.86
N TYR A 65 5.22 -1.66 4.86
CA TYR A 65 5.32 -2.42 6.10
C TYR A 65 6.63 -2.03 6.78
N SER A 66 6.58 -1.12 7.75
CA SER A 66 7.69 -0.96 8.69
C SER A 66 7.73 -2.19 9.58
N THR A 67 8.36 -3.26 9.10
CA THR A 67 8.93 -4.25 10.03
C THR A 67 10.13 -3.56 10.66
N TRP A 68 9.94 -2.97 11.84
CA TRP A 68 11.06 -2.61 12.69
C TRP A 68 11.69 -3.93 13.13
N ARG A 69 12.96 -4.14 12.77
CA ARG A 69 13.88 -5.00 13.51
C ARG A 69 14.78 -4.12 14.35
#